data_AF-A0A1M3H3D7-F1
#
_entry.id   AF-A0A1M3H3D7-F1
#
_cell.length_a   1.000
_cell.length_b   1.000
_cell.length_c   1.000
_cell.angle_alpha   90.00
_cell.angle_beta   90.00
_cell.angle_gamma   90.00
#
_symmetry.space_group_name_H-M   'P 1'
#
loop_
_entity.id
_entity.type
_entity.pdbx_description
1 polymer ?
#
loop_
_entity_poly.entity_id
_entity_poly.type
_entity_poly.pdbx_seq_one_letter_code
_entity_poly.pdbx_strand_id
1 'polypeptide(L)'
;MKKVFILSLCIFLTSELFAQQTPADSIKQAINTLFDAMRTGDSSLFRSIFTRDMIKQRVSNDKNGKVILSTESADDLVKRIGAPHTAIAGLMFFR
;
A
#
# COMPACT_ATOMS: atom_id res chain seq x y z
N MET A 1 31.85 35.96 6.64
CA MET A 1 32.39 34.70 7.18
C MET A 1 31.42 34.02 8.17
N LYS A 2 31.19 34.61 9.36
CA LYS A 2 30.40 34.00 10.44
C LYS A 2 28.93 33.67 10.08
N LYS A 3 28.27 34.53 9.28
CA LYS A 3 26.88 34.32 8.81
C LYS A 3 26.74 33.12 7.85
N VAL A 4 27.75 32.91 6.99
CA VAL A 4 27.78 31.78 6.03
C VAL A 4 28.03 30.46 6.76
N PHE A 5 28.88 30.50 7.80
CA PHE A 5 29.13 29.32 8.65
C PHE A 5 27.89 28.89 9.43
N ILE A 6 27.13 29.85 9.98
CA ILE A 6 25.86 29.57 10.68
C ILE A 6 24.82 28.98 9.71
N LEU A 7 24.73 29.51 8.49
CA LEU A 7 23.79 29.00 7.48
C LEU A 7 24.12 27.57 7.06
N SER A 8 25.41 27.27 6.84
CA SER A 8 25.88 25.91 6.53
C SER A 8 25.57 24.94 7.66
N LEU A 9 25.79 25.36 8.92
CA LEU A 9 25.47 24.56 10.09
C LEU A 9 23.96 24.27 10.18
N CYS A 10 23.10 25.26 9.98
CA CYS A 10 21.64 25.06 9.97
C CYS A 10 21.17 24.06 8.91
N ILE A 11 21.81 24.01 7.74
CA ILE A 11 21.48 23.05 6.67
C ILE A 11 21.91 21.63 7.04
N PHE A 12 23.02 21.47 7.78
CA PHE A 12 23.45 20.16 8.27
C PHE A 12 22.56 19.60 9.38
N LEU A 13 21.93 20.44 10.20
CA LEU A 13 21.04 19.97 11.28
C LEU A 13 19.70 19.41 10.79
N THR A 14 19.29 19.65 9.54
CA THR A 14 18.00 19.15 9.01
C THR A 14 18.10 17.73 8.43
N SER A 15 19.28 17.12 8.37
CA SER A 15 19.45 15.77 7.80
C SER A 15 18.83 14.65 8.64
N GLU A 16 18.48 14.89 9.90
CA GLU A 16 17.88 13.87 10.78
C GLU A 16 16.40 13.58 10.51
N LEU A 17 15.74 14.34 9.63
CA LEU A 17 14.31 14.16 9.32
C LEU A 17 13.98 12.80 8.66
N PHE A 18 14.95 12.14 8.01
CA PHE A 18 14.73 10.86 7.33
C PHE A 18 14.91 9.62 8.23
N ALA A 19 15.50 9.77 9.42
CA ALA A 19 15.82 8.63 10.31
C ALA A 19 14.80 8.39 11.44
N GLN A 20 13.77 9.23 11.56
CA GLN A 20 12.81 9.18 12.66
C GLN A 20 11.63 8.22 12.45
N GLN A 21 11.52 7.59 11.26
CA GLN A 21 10.43 6.66 11.01
C GLN A 21 10.60 5.39 11.83
N THR A 22 9.68 5.16 12.77
CA THR A 22 9.64 3.89 13.48
C THR A 22 9.18 2.77 12.52
N PRO A 23 9.48 1.50 12.83
CA PRO A 23 8.89 0.36 12.12
C PRO A 23 7.35 0.41 12.10
N ALA A 24 6.72 0.92 13.16
CA ALA A 24 5.27 1.03 13.24
C ALA A 24 4.72 2.09 12.26
N ASP A 25 5.43 3.21 12.09
CA ASP A 25 5.00 4.27 11.17
C ASP A 25 5.13 3.85 9.71
N SER A 26 6.18 3.08 9.38
CA SER A 26 6.37 2.52 8.03
C SER A 26 5.30 1.46 7.69
N ILE A 27 4.88 0.64 8.65
CA ILE A 27 3.74 -0.28 8.47
C ILE A 27 2.44 0.50 8.24
N LYS A 28 2.14 1.50 9.08
CA LYS A 28 0.94 2.33 8.92
C LYS A 28 0.91 3.03 7.56
N GLN A 29 2.07 3.55 7.13
CA GLN A 29 2.20 4.18 5.83
C GLN A 29 1.87 3.19 4.71
N ALA A 30 2.42 1.98 4.73
CA ALA A 30 2.11 0.95 3.73
C ALA A 30 0.60 0.61 3.68
N ILE A 31 -0.06 0.51 4.84
CA ILE A 31 -1.50 0.27 4.94
C ILE A 31 -2.31 1.44 4.35
N ASN A 32 -1.96 2.67 4.69
CA ASN A 32 -2.66 3.85 4.15
C ASN A 32 -2.49 3.94 2.63
N THR A 33 -1.27 3.72 2.13
CA THR A 33 -0.99 3.68 0.69
C THR A 33 -1.78 2.58 -0.02
N LEU A 34 -1.99 1.43 0.62
CA LEU A 34 -2.82 0.35 0.09
C LEU A 34 -4.26 0.82 -0.14
N PHE A 35 -4.88 1.42 0.88
CA PHE A 35 -6.25 1.91 0.77
C PHE A 35 -6.39 3.08 -0.20
N ASP A 36 -5.42 3.98 -0.24
CA ASP A 36 -5.41 5.08 -1.20
C ASP A 36 -5.32 4.57 -2.64
N ALA A 37 -4.42 3.63 -2.92
CA ALA A 37 -4.31 3.02 -4.24
C ALA A 37 -5.60 2.30 -4.67
N MET A 38 -6.27 1.61 -3.74
CA MET A 38 -7.57 0.99 -4.00
C MET A 38 -8.69 2.01 -4.27
N ARG A 39 -8.69 3.13 -3.53
CA ARG A 39 -9.69 4.19 -3.66
C ARG A 39 -9.54 4.96 -4.96
N THR A 40 -8.31 5.24 -5.40
CA THR A 40 -8.03 5.98 -6.63
C THR A 40 -7.96 5.10 -7.87
N GLY A 41 -7.89 3.77 -7.70
CA GLY A 41 -7.65 2.84 -8.79
C GLY A 41 -6.21 2.87 -9.32
N ASP A 42 -5.26 3.41 -8.56
CA ASP A 42 -3.85 3.47 -8.95
C ASP A 42 -3.17 2.10 -8.79
N SER A 43 -3.27 1.30 -9.85
CA SER A 43 -2.69 -0.05 -9.90
C SER A 43 -1.16 -0.07 -9.81
N SER A 44 -0.48 1.02 -10.21
CA SER A 44 0.99 1.13 -10.11
C SER A 44 1.40 1.35 -8.67
N LEU A 45 0.72 2.26 -7.96
CA LEU A 45 0.92 2.47 -6.53
C LEU A 45 0.59 1.20 -5.75
N PHE A 46 -0.50 0.51 -6.09
CA PHE A 46 -0.88 -0.75 -5.45
C PHE A 46 0.21 -1.82 -5.60
N ARG A 47 0.79 -1.98 -6.81
CA ARG A 47 1.87 -2.94 -7.06
C ARG A 47 3.12 -2.63 -6.22
N SER A 48 3.43 -1.36 -5.98
CA SER A 48 4.64 -0.95 -5.25
C SER A 48 4.68 -1.42 -3.79
N ILE A 49 3.53 -1.75 -3.21
CA ILE A 49 3.39 -2.15 -1.81
C ILE A 49 3.74 -3.63 -1.61
N PHE A 50 3.61 -4.45 -2.66
CA PHE A 50 3.75 -5.89 -2.58
C PHE A 50 5.05 -6.40 -3.20
N THR A 51 5.63 -7.41 -2.57
CA THR A 51 6.71 -8.19 -3.17
C THR A 51 6.19 -9.01 -4.35
N ARG A 52 7.10 -9.47 -5.22
CA ARG A 52 6.73 -10.33 -6.36
C ARG A 52 6.04 -11.63 -5.91
N ASP A 53 6.39 -12.12 -4.72
CA ASP A 53 5.92 -13.40 -4.17
C ASP A 53 4.75 -13.24 -3.19
N MET A 54 4.02 -12.13 -3.24
CA MET A 54 2.83 -11.94 -2.41
C MET A 54 1.78 -13.01 -2.70
N ILE A 55 1.27 -13.63 -1.63
CA ILE A 55 0.18 -14.58 -1.67
C ILE A 55 -1.06 -13.91 -1.07
N LYS A 56 -2.14 -13.83 -1.84
CA LYS A 56 -3.45 -13.45 -1.31
C LYS A 56 -4.37 -14.67 -1.34
N GLN A 57 -4.98 -14.95 -0.20
CA GLN A 57 -5.87 -16.09 -0.03
C GLN A 57 -7.25 -15.61 0.40
N ARG A 58 -8.29 -16.20 -0.20
CA ARG A 58 -9.69 -16.00 0.15
C ARG A 58 -10.29 -17.34 0.53
N VAL A 59 -10.89 -17.40 1.71
CA VAL A 59 -11.71 -18.53 2.14
C VAL A 59 -13.17 -18.18 1.83
N SER A 60 -13.88 -19.05 1.14
CA SER A 60 -15.28 -18.87 0.77
C SER A 60 -16.00 -20.22 0.74
N ASN A 61 -17.32 -20.23 0.89
CA ASN A 61 -18.12 -21.43 0.69
C ASN A 61 -18.57 -21.53 -0.77
N ASP A 62 -18.58 -22.74 -1.32
CA ASP A 62 -19.20 -23.02 -2.60
C ASP A 62 -20.73 -23.08 -2.49
N LYS A 63 -21.41 -23.26 -3.63
CA LYS A 63 -22.87 -23.35 -3.69
C LYS A 63 -23.46 -24.51 -2.87
N ASN A 64 -22.64 -25.48 -2.50
CA ASN A 64 -23.00 -26.67 -1.73
C ASN A 64 -22.56 -26.55 -0.25
N GLY A 65 -22.07 -25.38 0.18
CA GLY A 65 -21.60 -25.14 1.54
C GLY A 65 -20.21 -25.69 1.85
N LYS A 66 -19.46 -26.17 0.85
CA LYS A 66 -18.08 -26.65 1.04
C LYS A 66 -17.11 -25.47 1.10
N VAL A 67 -16.21 -25.50 2.09
CA VAL A 67 -15.13 -24.51 2.20
C VAL A 67 -14.14 -24.67 1.03
N ILE A 68 -13.88 -23.57 0.33
CA ILE A 68 -12.89 -23.43 -0.74
C ILE A 68 -11.88 -22.36 -0.34
N LEU A 69 -10.60 -22.67 -0.58
CA LEU A 69 -9.50 -21.72 -0.51
C LEU A 69 -9.10 -21.29 -1.93
N SER A 70 -9.29 -20.03 -2.25
CA SER A 70 -8.83 -19.43 -3.50
C SER A 70 -7.54 -18.67 -3.25
N THR A 71 -6.49 -18.97 -4.02
CA THR A 71 -5.24 -18.21 -4.01
C THR A 71 -5.19 -17.32 -5.25
N GLU A 72 -4.89 -16.04 -5.08
CA GLU A 72 -4.73 -15.08 -6.17
C GLU A 72 -3.34 -14.44 -6.14
N SER A 73 -2.81 -14.15 -7.33
CA SER A 73 -1.51 -13.52 -7.51
C SER A 73 -1.59 -12.00 -7.33
N ALA A 74 -0.43 -11.35 -7.11
CA ALA A 74 -0.36 -9.89 -7.08
C ALA A 74 -0.79 -9.28 -8.42
N ASP A 75 -0.43 -9.90 -9.55
CA ASP A 75 -0.74 -9.37 -10.88
C ASP A 75 -2.24 -9.38 -11.17
N ASP A 76 -2.96 -10.43 -10.75
CA ASP A 76 -4.42 -10.49 -10.92
C ASP A 76 -5.12 -9.42 -10.06
N LEU A 77 -4.56 -9.14 -8.89
CA LEU A 77 -5.08 -8.11 -8.00
C LEU A 77 -4.82 -6.71 -8.55
N VAL A 78 -3.62 -6.44 -9.07
CA VAL A 78 -3.25 -5.18 -9.75
C VAL A 78 -4.20 -4.88 -10.91
N LYS A 79 -4.52 -5.88 -11.74
CA LYS A 79 -5.50 -5.73 -12.83
C LYS A 79 -6.89 -5.37 -12.31
N ARG A 80 -7.33 -6.00 -11.21
CA ARG A 80 -8.62 -5.70 -10.59
C ARG A 80 -8.66 -4.30 -9.98
N ILE A 81 -7.56 -3.77 -9.47
CA ILE A 81 -7.51 -2.40 -8.91
C ILE A 81 -7.53 -1.34 -10.02
N GLY A 82 -6.87 -1.59 -11.16
CA GLY A 82 -6.84 -0.64 -12.28
C GLY A 82 -8.09 -0.63 -13.16
N ALA A 83 -9.04 -1.54 -12.94
CA ALA A 83 -10.28 -1.58 -13.70
C ALA A 83 -11.18 -0.35 -13.39
N PRO A 84 -12.10 0.05 -14.28
CA PRO A 84 -13.08 1.07 -13.95
C PRO A 84 -14.06 0.54 -12.90
N HIS A 85 -14.13 1.18 -11.74
CA HIS A 85 -15.13 0.86 -10.71
C HIS A 85 -16.05 2.05 -10.48
N THR A 86 -17.37 1.81 -10.42
CA THR A 86 -18.29 2.76 -9.77
C THR A 86 -17.98 2.79 -8.27
N ALA A 87 -18.12 3.95 -7.62
CA ALA A 87 -17.69 4.23 -6.24
C ALA A 87 -18.16 3.23 -5.16
N ILE A 88 -19.13 2.35 -5.48
CA ILE A 88 -19.74 1.35 -4.60
C ILE A 88 -18.90 0.04 -4.53
N ALA A 89 -17.98 -0.19 -5.47
CA ALA A 89 -17.25 -1.45 -5.60
C ALA A 89 -16.21 -1.72 -4.48
N GLY A 90 -15.72 -0.66 -3.80
CA GLY A 90 -14.77 -0.81 -2.69
C GLY A 90 -15.31 -1.64 -1.52
N LEU A 91 -16.64 -1.68 -1.34
CA LEU A 91 -17.32 -2.48 -0.31
C LEU A 91 -17.43 -3.98 -0.67
N MET A 92 -17.26 -4.36 -1.94
CA MET A 92 -17.44 -5.74 -2.38
C MET A 92 -16.21 -6.61 -2.12
N PHE A 93 -15.03 -6.01 -1.96
CA PHE A 93 -13.79 -6.73 -1.60
C PHE A 93 -13.74 -7.17 -0.12
N PHE A 94 -14.63 -6.63 0.73
CA PHE A 94 -14.70 -6.89 2.17
C PHE A 94 -15.96 -7.64 2.60
N ARG A 95 -16.77 -8.14 1.66
CA ARG A 95 -17.94 -8.98 1.93
C ARG A 95 -17.67 -10.42 1.54
#